data_AF-A0A7X6ULB3-F1
#
_entry.id   AF-A0A7X6ULB3-F1
#
_cell.length_a   1.000
_cell.length_b   1.000
_cell.length_c   1.000
_cell.angle_alpha   90.00
_cell.angle_beta   90.00
_cell.angle_gamma   90.00
#
_symmetry.space_group_name_H-M   'P 1'
#
loop_
_entity.id
_entity.type
_entity.pdbx_description
1 polymer ?
#
loop_
_entity_poly.entity_id
_entity_poly.type
_entity_poly.pdbx_seq_one_letter_code
_entity_poly.pdbx_strand_id
1 'polypeptide(L)'
;MEVVSIRNYSGRNIYSHKPVIKMTVDLGEFTEILTKDITGFNFRLLSCFPGLKTHCCSPGYEGGFVYRLTEGTLVSHVIEHLALELQCLMGYEVSFGKTRVIKEPSMYLIIYEYINQHCAPEFGYSAVEIVSAIVRNDIGIIDEVLERLNTLTLEKDLGPSTKAILAEAKKRHIPYRQLGEQSLFQLGYGSYMQFIEASLPGTTSSINVDLAKNKQLAKELLREHLIPVPEGGIVGSEYAAVNMAEKIGYPLVVKPLDGNHGRGVTINIYNVDTLRTAYRIASSYSKQVIVEKYIKGKDYRILVVGHQVAAVAERKPPFVLGDGIHSILELIRKENENKNRGVGHEKSLTKIYVDKVTEDFLSRSGFSIYDIPEAGQVIFLRENGNLSTGGSARDCTMEIHSYNKELAVKAATVIGLDVAGIDVIAADISQPMTAKNAAVIEVNAAPGLRMHLSPTEGQGRNVAADILDFMYPEGTPASIPVVSVTGTNGKTTVTRLLQHVLALSGKKTGMTCSSGTYIGKECIARGDNTGPLSAKSILYNREVEAAVLETARGGIISRGLGYDLADVGIIVNISEDHLGLDGVNTLQDLA
;
A
#
# COMPACT_ATOMS: atom_id res chain seq x y z
N MET A 1 23.46 -9.61 25.05
CA MET A 1 22.78 -8.34 24.73
C MET A 1 21.29 -8.59 24.80
N GLU A 2 20.53 -7.69 25.41
CA GLU A 2 19.08 -7.83 25.60
C GLU A 2 18.36 -6.52 25.25
N VAL A 3 17.23 -6.61 24.54
CA VAL A 3 16.39 -5.44 24.28
C VAL A 3 15.47 -5.22 25.49
N VAL A 4 15.76 -4.18 26.27
CA VAL A 4 15.02 -3.86 27.51
C VAL A 4 13.70 -3.17 27.21
N SER A 5 13.68 -2.30 26.20
CA SER A 5 12.42 -1.67 25.75
C SER A 5 12.51 -1.23 24.30
N ILE A 6 11.38 -1.24 23.61
CA ILE A 6 11.26 -0.73 22.25
C ILE A 6 9.98 0.11 22.17
N ARG A 7 10.07 1.28 21.53
CA ARG A 7 8.95 2.21 21.40
C ARG A 7 8.94 2.84 20.02
N ASN A 8 7.75 2.98 19.47
CA ASN A 8 7.53 3.64 18.19
C ASN A 8 7.17 5.12 18.37
N TYR A 9 7.82 6.01 17.60
CA TYR A 9 7.41 7.37 17.32
C TYR A 9 6.90 7.45 15.87
N SER A 10 5.58 7.55 15.71
CA SER A 10 4.89 7.45 14.41
C SER A 10 4.90 8.72 13.55
N GLY A 11 5.41 9.82 14.09
CA GLY A 11 5.47 11.11 13.42
C GLY A 11 6.60 11.95 13.97
N ARG A 12 6.51 13.28 13.80
CA ARG A 12 7.53 14.21 14.28
C ARG A 12 7.77 14.08 15.78
N ASN A 13 9.04 14.00 16.15
CA ASN A 13 9.47 13.74 17.50
C ASN A 13 10.79 14.45 17.81
N ILE A 14 11.28 14.33 19.05
CA ILE A 14 12.50 15.00 19.52
C ILE A 14 13.79 14.50 18.85
N TYR A 15 13.75 13.34 18.19
CA TYR A 15 14.91 12.75 17.53
C TYR A 15 14.94 13.06 16.03
N SER A 16 13.78 13.08 15.38
CA SER A 16 13.65 13.26 13.93
C SER A 16 12.28 13.82 13.54
N HIS A 17 12.23 14.49 12.38
CA HIS A 17 10.97 14.81 11.70
C HIS A 17 10.34 13.58 11.04
N LYS A 18 11.07 12.47 10.95
CA LYS A 18 10.59 11.20 10.40
C LYS A 18 10.17 10.23 11.52
N PRO A 19 9.36 9.21 11.22
CA PRO A 19 9.07 8.15 12.16
C PRO A 19 10.35 7.39 12.55
N VAL A 20 10.49 7.10 13.85
CA VAL A 20 11.67 6.39 14.39
C VAL A 20 11.25 5.38 15.44
N ILE A 21 12.04 4.31 15.57
CA ILE A 21 12.03 3.45 16.74
C ILE A 21 13.03 3.99 17.77
N LYS A 22 12.61 3.97 19.03
CA LYS A 22 13.45 4.18 20.21
C LYS A 22 13.63 2.83 20.89
N MET A 23 14.81 2.25 20.78
CA MET A 23 15.17 0.97 21.38
C MET A 23 16.19 1.17 22.49
N THR A 24 15.98 0.55 23.64
CA THR A 24 16.94 0.49 24.74
C THR A 24 17.52 -0.91 24.81
N VAL A 25 18.84 -1.01 24.74
CA VAL A 25 19.56 -2.29 24.75
C VAL A 25 20.52 -2.32 25.94
N ASP A 26 20.49 -3.40 26.70
CA ASP A 26 21.51 -3.75 27.67
C ASP A 26 22.60 -4.57 26.96
N LEU A 27 23.81 -4.03 26.90
CA LEU A 27 24.93 -4.71 26.26
C LEU A 27 25.50 -5.84 27.12
N GLY A 28 25.22 -5.87 28.42
CA GLY A 28 25.75 -6.87 29.36
C GLY A 28 27.29 -6.93 29.32
N GLU A 29 27.83 -8.12 29.09
CA GLU A 29 29.29 -8.37 29.00
C GLU A 29 29.99 -7.66 27.82
N PHE A 30 29.24 -7.17 26.82
CA PHE A 30 29.80 -6.46 25.67
C PHE A 30 29.84 -4.94 25.86
N THR A 31 29.60 -4.50 27.08
CA THR A 31 29.77 -3.10 27.49
C THR A 31 31.24 -2.71 27.38
N GLU A 32 31.52 -1.56 26.77
CA GLU A 32 32.88 -1.01 26.56
C GLU A 32 33.81 -1.85 25.64
N ILE A 33 33.35 -2.99 25.11
CA ILE A 33 34.10 -3.75 24.10
C ILE A 33 33.96 -3.06 22.73
N LEU A 34 35.09 -2.65 22.15
CA LEU A 34 35.10 -2.04 20.81
C LEU A 34 35.18 -3.12 19.73
N THR A 35 34.61 -2.82 18.56
CA THR A 35 34.60 -3.73 17.40
C THR A 35 35.98 -4.22 16.97
N LYS A 36 37.03 -3.39 17.17
CA LYS A 36 38.42 -3.76 16.86
C LYS A 36 39.00 -4.83 17.79
N ASP A 37 38.45 -4.94 19.00
CA ASP A 37 38.90 -5.89 20.02
C ASP A 37 38.20 -7.25 19.90
N ILE A 38 37.22 -7.35 18.99
CA ILE A 38 36.49 -8.60 18.71
C ILE A 38 37.08 -9.25 17.45
N THR A 39 37.83 -10.33 17.63
CA THR A 39 38.57 -11.00 16.55
C THR A 39 37.68 -11.37 15.36
N GLY A 40 38.01 -10.81 14.19
CA GLY A 40 37.34 -11.08 12.91
C GLY A 40 35.92 -10.50 12.78
N PHE A 41 35.44 -9.73 13.75
CA PHE A 41 34.08 -9.19 13.77
C PHE A 41 33.76 -8.33 12.55
N ASN A 42 34.59 -7.31 12.27
CA ASN A 42 34.39 -6.39 11.15
C ASN A 42 34.34 -7.12 9.80
N PHE A 43 35.19 -8.12 9.61
CA PHE A 43 35.22 -8.92 8.38
C PHE A 43 33.92 -9.71 8.22
N ARG A 44 33.50 -10.47 9.25
CA ARG A 44 32.24 -11.24 9.22
C ARG A 44 31.04 -10.34 8.94
N LEU A 45 30.93 -9.20 9.63
CA LEU A 45 29.85 -8.24 9.45
C LEU A 45 29.77 -7.73 8.01
N LEU A 46 30.89 -7.24 7.45
CA LEU A 46 30.91 -6.66 6.10
C LEU A 46 30.83 -7.71 4.98
N SER A 47 31.15 -8.98 5.28
CA SER A 47 30.92 -10.10 4.37
C SER A 47 29.45 -10.47 4.28
N CYS A 48 28.73 -10.49 5.40
CA CYS A 48 27.30 -10.78 5.44
C CYS A 48 26.45 -9.58 4.97
N PHE A 49 26.89 -8.36 5.27
CA PHE A 49 26.15 -7.12 5.01
C PHE A 49 27.00 -6.11 4.23
N PRO A 50 27.19 -6.31 2.92
CA PRO A 50 28.04 -5.46 2.11
C PRO A 50 27.52 -4.02 1.96
N GLY A 51 26.20 -3.78 2.10
CA GLY A 51 25.60 -2.45 2.00
C GLY A 51 26.07 -1.49 3.11
N LEU A 52 26.48 -2.02 4.27
CA LEU A 52 27.10 -1.23 5.34
C LEU A 52 28.33 -0.43 4.89
N LYS A 53 28.97 -0.80 3.78
CA LYS A 53 30.09 -0.06 3.19
C LYS A 53 29.71 1.32 2.68
N THR A 54 28.44 1.55 2.33
CA THR A 54 27.96 2.84 1.84
C THR A 54 27.34 3.70 2.95
N HIS A 55 27.20 3.17 4.18
CA HIS A 55 26.60 3.92 5.27
C HIS A 55 27.46 5.12 5.68
N CYS A 56 26.82 6.30 5.70
CA CYS A 56 27.38 7.51 6.26
C CYS A 56 27.25 7.48 7.80
N CYS A 57 28.22 8.06 8.50
CA CYS A 57 28.24 8.20 9.97
C CYS A 57 28.67 9.63 10.35
N SER A 58 29.13 9.88 11.59
CA SER A 58 29.64 11.18 12.06
C SER A 58 30.65 11.86 11.12
N PRO A 59 31.53 11.15 10.38
CA PRO A 59 32.44 11.79 9.43
C PRO A 59 31.73 12.44 8.21
N GLY A 60 30.45 12.13 7.98
CA GLY A 60 29.61 12.81 6.98
C GLY A 60 29.79 12.37 5.53
N TYR A 61 30.60 11.34 5.27
CA TYR A 61 30.84 10.80 3.92
C TYR A 61 30.54 9.29 3.84
N GLU A 62 30.31 8.82 2.61
CA GLU A 62 30.04 7.41 2.28
C GLU A 62 31.20 6.50 2.74
N GLY A 63 30.89 5.43 3.47
CA GLY A 63 31.90 4.56 4.08
C GLY A 63 32.48 5.07 5.40
N GLY A 64 31.98 6.19 5.92
CA GLY A 64 32.32 6.69 7.25
C GLY A 64 32.01 5.68 8.37
N PHE A 65 31.03 4.80 8.20
CA PHE A 65 30.78 3.72 9.15
C PHE A 65 31.90 2.66 9.17
N VAL A 66 32.41 2.26 7.99
CA VAL A 66 33.53 1.31 7.90
C VAL A 66 34.78 1.87 8.55
N TYR A 67 35.05 3.16 8.36
CA TYR A 67 36.13 3.84 9.06
C TYR A 67 35.98 3.71 10.59
N ARG A 68 34.79 3.96 11.14
CA ARG A 68 34.50 3.78 12.58
C ARG A 68 34.63 2.34 13.06
N LEU A 69 34.21 1.37 12.26
CA LEU A 69 34.42 -0.05 12.57
C LEU A 69 35.91 -0.36 12.75
N THR A 70 36.77 0.20 11.88
CA THR A 70 38.23 0.00 11.94
C THR A 70 38.89 0.74 13.11
N GLU A 71 38.47 1.97 13.43
CA GLU A 71 38.96 2.69 14.63
C GLU A 71 38.56 2.00 15.94
N GLY A 72 37.48 1.21 15.90
CA GLY A 72 36.84 0.60 17.05
C GLY A 72 35.64 1.44 17.51
N THR A 73 34.44 0.94 17.26
CA THR A 73 33.18 1.52 17.75
C THR A 73 32.49 0.53 18.70
N LEU A 74 31.46 0.97 19.42
CA LEU A 74 30.65 0.09 20.26
C LEU A 74 29.67 -0.76 19.45
N VAL A 75 29.36 -1.96 19.95
CA VAL A 75 28.38 -2.87 19.33
C VAL A 75 26.96 -2.29 19.25
N SER A 76 26.59 -1.38 20.17
CA SER A 76 25.32 -0.64 20.10
C SER A 76 25.20 0.21 18.85
N HIS A 77 26.29 0.85 18.42
CA HIS A 77 26.34 1.61 17.18
C HIS A 77 26.29 0.69 15.94
N VAL A 78 26.81 -0.54 16.04
CA VAL A 78 26.65 -1.54 14.97
C VAL A 78 25.19 -2.00 14.85
N ILE A 79 24.50 -2.24 15.98
CA ILE A 79 23.08 -2.60 15.99
C ILE A 79 22.23 -1.53 15.29
N GLU A 80 22.53 -0.24 15.51
CA GLU A 80 21.87 0.87 14.81
C GLU A 80 22.00 0.75 13.29
N HIS A 81 23.23 0.68 12.79
CA HIS A 81 23.51 0.62 11.35
C HIS A 81 22.96 -0.67 10.72
N LEU A 82 23.01 -1.78 11.44
CA LEU A 82 22.46 -3.04 10.98
C LEU A 82 20.92 -3.00 10.90
N ALA A 83 20.23 -2.38 11.87
CA ALA A 83 18.79 -2.20 11.81
C ALA A 83 18.36 -1.36 10.59
N LEU A 84 19.18 -0.38 10.17
CA LEU A 84 18.97 0.37 8.94
C LEU A 84 19.26 -0.49 7.70
N GLU A 85 20.38 -1.21 7.68
CA GLU A 85 20.75 -2.08 6.54
C GLU A 85 19.72 -3.20 6.30
N LEU A 86 19.22 -3.83 7.36
CA LEU A 86 18.18 -4.86 7.22
C LEU A 86 16.91 -4.30 6.56
N GLN A 87 16.56 -3.04 6.85
CA GLN A 87 15.47 -2.35 6.16
C GLN A 87 15.79 -2.07 4.69
N CYS A 88 17.01 -1.62 4.40
CA CYS A 88 17.48 -1.39 3.03
C CYS A 88 17.47 -2.68 2.20
N LEU A 89 17.85 -3.82 2.78
CA LEU A 89 17.79 -5.14 2.14
C LEU A 89 16.34 -5.56 1.81
N MET A 90 15.37 -5.13 2.61
CA MET A 90 13.93 -5.34 2.34
C MET A 90 13.33 -4.28 1.39
N GLY A 91 14.16 -3.38 0.84
CA GLY A 91 13.74 -2.38 -0.15
C GLY A 91 13.21 -1.06 0.44
N TYR A 92 13.42 -0.81 1.74
CA TYR A 92 13.07 0.48 2.36
C TYR A 92 14.22 1.48 2.27
N GLU A 93 13.92 2.71 1.87
CA GLU A 93 14.89 3.80 1.88
C GLU A 93 14.91 4.50 3.24
N VAL A 94 15.82 4.07 4.12
CA VAL A 94 16.05 4.67 5.45
C VAL A 94 17.52 5.03 5.63
N SER A 95 17.80 6.08 6.39
CA SER A 95 19.19 6.51 6.61
C SER A 95 19.46 7.17 7.95
N PHE A 96 18.42 7.59 8.67
CA PHE A 96 18.62 8.25 9.96
C PHE A 96 18.74 7.23 11.09
N GLY A 97 19.86 7.30 11.82
CA GLY A 97 20.10 6.56 13.06
C GLY A 97 20.82 7.44 14.09
N LYS A 98 20.70 7.07 15.37
CA LYS A 98 21.45 7.69 16.46
C LYS A 98 21.58 6.79 17.69
N THR A 99 22.81 6.58 18.15
CA THR A 99 23.10 5.85 19.39
C THR A 99 23.59 6.80 20.48
N ARG A 100 23.11 6.61 21.72
CA ARG A 100 23.52 7.38 22.91
C ARG A 100 23.60 6.48 24.15
N VAL A 101 24.53 6.74 25.06
CA VAL A 101 24.54 6.10 26.39
C VAL A 101 23.41 6.71 27.24
N ILE A 102 22.62 5.88 27.92
CA ILE A 102 21.55 6.34 28.84
C ILE A 102 21.98 6.22 30.29
N LYS A 103 22.54 5.05 30.65
CA LYS A 103 22.93 4.74 32.02
C LYS A 103 24.13 3.82 31.99
N GLU A 104 25.19 4.25 32.64
CA GLU A 104 26.40 3.45 32.77
C GLU A 104 26.17 2.24 33.69
N PRO A 105 26.85 1.11 33.44
CA PRO A 105 27.81 0.94 32.34
C PRO A 105 27.16 0.47 31.02
N SER A 106 26.04 -0.25 31.06
CA SER A 106 25.63 -1.14 29.95
C SER A 106 24.40 -0.72 29.13
N MET A 107 23.72 0.38 29.47
CA MET A 107 22.42 0.72 28.89
C MET A 107 22.52 1.79 27.79
N TYR A 108 22.18 1.39 26.56
CA TYR A 108 22.28 2.21 25.36
C TYR A 108 20.92 2.49 24.74
N LEU A 109 20.75 3.72 24.27
CA LEU A 109 19.64 4.17 23.43
C LEU A 109 20.05 4.04 21.98
N ILE A 110 19.23 3.34 21.19
CA ILE A 110 19.37 3.23 19.76
C ILE A 110 18.11 3.79 19.12
N ILE A 111 18.28 4.82 18.30
CA ILE A 111 17.23 5.41 17.49
C ILE A 111 17.49 5.02 16.03
N TYR A 112 16.47 4.53 15.32
CA TYR A 112 16.55 4.30 13.88
C TYR A 112 15.23 4.66 13.19
N GLU A 113 15.35 5.25 12.00
CA GLU A 113 14.23 5.53 11.10
C GLU A 113 13.54 4.26 10.64
N TYR A 114 12.23 4.33 10.40
CA TYR A 114 11.48 3.25 9.79
C TYR A 114 10.44 3.75 8.78
N ILE A 115 10.07 2.89 7.84
CA ILE A 115 8.98 3.11 6.88
C ILE A 115 7.72 2.34 7.28
N ASN A 116 7.83 1.02 7.50
CA ASN A 116 6.70 0.17 7.88
C ASN A 116 6.66 -0.07 9.40
N GLN A 117 5.67 0.54 10.08
CA GLN A 117 5.54 0.44 11.54
C GLN A 117 5.33 -0.98 12.07
N HIS A 118 4.77 -1.87 11.25
CA HIS A 118 4.44 -3.25 11.65
C HIS A 118 5.65 -4.17 11.60
N CYS A 119 6.67 -3.82 10.81
CA CYS A 119 7.94 -4.55 10.73
C CYS A 119 9.05 -3.87 11.53
N ALA A 120 8.91 -2.57 11.83
CA ALA A 120 9.98 -1.75 12.42
C ALA A 120 10.63 -2.36 13.67
N PRO A 121 9.89 -2.85 14.69
CA PRO A 121 10.50 -3.46 15.87
C PRO A 121 11.34 -4.70 15.56
N GLU A 122 10.89 -5.54 14.61
CA GLU A 122 11.54 -6.81 14.26
C GLU A 122 12.93 -6.57 13.66
N PHE A 123 13.14 -5.47 12.92
CA PHE A 123 14.47 -5.09 12.44
C PHE A 123 15.44 -4.80 13.58
N GLY A 124 14.98 -4.15 14.66
CA GLY A 124 15.78 -3.92 15.86
C GLY A 124 16.11 -5.20 16.61
N TYR A 125 15.13 -6.08 16.81
CA TYR A 125 15.35 -7.39 17.44
C TYR A 125 16.32 -8.26 16.63
N SER A 126 16.10 -8.35 15.32
CA SER A 126 16.95 -9.08 14.38
C SER A 126 18.37 -8.52 14.33
N ALA A 127 18.54 -7.19 14.40
CA ALA A 127 19.87 -6.59 14.46
C ALA A 127 20.63 -7.00 15.74
N VAL A 128 19.96 -7.03 16.90
CA VAL A 128 20.57 -7.49 18.15
C VAL A 128 20.91 -8.98 18.10
N GLU A 129 20.02 -9.80 17.54
CA GLU A 129 20.20 -11.24 17.32
C GLU A 129 21.43 -11.50 16.44
N ILE A 130 21.50 -10.87 15.26
CA ILE A 130 22.59 -11.02 14.31
C ILE A 130 23.92 -10.54 14.90
N VAL A 131 23.96 -9.35 15.53
CA VAL A 131 25.21 -8.86 16.14
C VAL A 131 25.67 -9.81 17.25
N SER A 132 24.76 -10.32 18.08
CA SER A 132 25.09 -11.31 19.11
C SER A 132 25.68 -12.59 18.51
N ALA A 133 25.13 -13.04 17.38
CA ALA A 133 25.59 -14.23 16.68
C ALA A 133 26.97 -14.02 16.04
N ILE A 134 27.21 -12.87 15.39
CA ILE A 134 28.52 -12.52 14.78
C ILE A 134 29.62 -12.42 15.84
N VAL A 135 29.31 -11.90 17.04
CA VAL A 135 30.26 -11.84 18.17
C VAL A 135 30.64 -13.25 18.63
N ARG A 136 29.67 -14.19 18.64
CA ARG A 136 29.88 -15.61 19.00
C ARG A 136 30.42 -16.47 17.86
N ASN A 137 30.68 -15.88 16.69
CA ASN A 137 31.07 -16.58 15.47
C ASN A 137 30.04 -17.61 14.97
N ASP A 138 28.76 -17.34 15.19
CA ASP A 138 27.63 -18.15 14.74
C ASP A 138 26.90 -17.43 13.59
N ILE A 139 27.44 -17.55 12.37
CA ILE A 139 26.87 -16.87 11.19
C ILE A 139 25.71 -17.63 10.53
N GLY A 140 25.43 -18.87 10.97
CA GLY A 140 24.43 -19.74 10.34
C GLY A 140 22.99 -19.25 10.48
N ILE A 141 22.71 -18.42 11.49
CA ILE A 141 21.37 -17.88 11.76
C ILE A 141 20.96 -16.73 10.82
N ILE A 142 21.91 -16.11 10.11
CA ILE A 142 21.65 -14.89 9.34
C ILE A 142 20.65 -15.14 8.21
N ASP A 143 20.80 -16.24 7.46
CA ASP A 143 19.91 -16.57 6.35
C ASP A 143 18.47 -16.82 6.84
N GLU A 144 18.31 -17.51 7.97
CA GLU A 144 17.00 -17.76 8.60
C GLU A 144 16.33 -16.45 9.03
N VAL A 145 17.09 -15.53 9.65
CA VAL A 145 16.58 -14.22 10.06
C VAL A 145 16.17 -13.38 8.85
N LEU A 146 16.96 -13.39 7.78
CA LEU A 146 16.62 -12.67 6.55
C LEU A 146 15.37 -13.24 5.86
N GLU A 147 15.20 -14.55 5.84
CA GLU A 147 14.00 -15.19 5.30
C GLU A 147 12.75 -14.86 6.13
N ARG A 148 12.87 -14.83 7.47
CA ARG A 148 11.82 -14.41 8.40
C ARG A 148 11.41 -12.95 8.14
N LEU A 149 12.38 -12.05 8.02
CA LEU A 149 12.13 -10.62 7.72
C LEU A 149 11.49 -10.42 6.35
N ASN A 150 11.93 -11.15 5.33
CA ASN A 150 11.36 -11.09 3.98
C ASN A 150 9.89 -11.57 3.98
N THR A 151 9.60 -12.65 4.71
CA THR A 151 8.22 -13.15 4.83
C THR A 151 7.32 -12.13 5.55
N LEU A 152 7.79 -11.57 6.66
CA LEU A 152 7.07 -10.56 7.43
C LEU A 152 6.79 -9.29 6.60
N THR A 153 7.79 -8.80 5.87
CA THR A 153 7.65 -7.59 5.04
C THR A 153 6.69 -7.80 3.89
N LEU A 154 6.76 -8.94 3.19
CA LEU A 154 5.80 -9.29 2.13
C LEU A 154 4.35 -9.36 2.64
N GLU A 155 4.13 -9.82 3.87
CA GLU A 155 2.79 -9.88 4.48
C GLU A 155 2.28 -8.48 4.87
N LYS A 156 3.13 -7.66 5.49
CA LYS A 156 2.72 -6.37 6.08
C LYS A 156 2.87 -5.18 5.15
N ASP A 157 3.43 -5.35 3.96
CA ASP A 157 3.62 -4.27 3.02
C ASP A 157 2.32 -3.80 2.38
N LEU A 158 2.24 -2.49 2.18
CA LEU A 158 1.13 -1.88 1.48
C LEU A 158 1.17 -2.25 -0.01
N GLY A 159 0.01 -2.55 -0.58
CA GLY A 159 -0.14 -2.77 -2.01
C GLY A 159 0.25 -1.53 -2.83
N PRO A 160 0.62 -1.70 -4.12
CA PRO A 160 1.11 -0.62 -4.97
C PRO A 160 0.11 0.54 -5.12
N SER A 161 -1.20 0.24 -5.17
CA SER A 161 -2.25 1.27 -5.22
C SER A 161 -2.21 2.17 -3.98
N THR A 162 -2.22 1.57 -2.79
CA THR A 162 -2.19 2.29 -1.52
C THR A 162 -0.90 3.08 -1.36
N LYS A 163 0.26 2.48 -1.67
CA LYS A 163 1.56 3.17 -1.64
C LYS A 163 1.55 4.43 -2.51
N ALA A 164 1.02 4.36 -3.73
CA ALA A 164 0.96 5.51 -4.64
C ALA A 164 0.05 6.64 -4.09
N ILE A 165 -1.11 6.29 -3.54
CA ILE A 165 -2.04 7.28 -2.95
C ILE A 165 -1.40 7.97 -1.75
N LEU A 166 -0.74 7.23 -0.85
CA LEU A 166 -0.08 7.82 0.32
C LEU A 166 1.14 8.67 -0.07
N ALA A 167 1.88 8.28 -1.10
CA ALA A 167 2.99 9.07 -1.62
C ALA A 167 2.49 10.43 -2.17
N GLU A 168 1.38 10.43 -2.92
CA GLU A 168 0.76 11.65 -3.41
C GLU A 168 0.16 12.49 -2.26
N ALA A 169 -0.48 11.85 -1.27
CA ALA A 169 -0.98 12.54 -0.07
C ALA A 169 0.15 13.25 0.69
N LYS A 170 1.30 12.57 0.86
CA LYS A 170 2.50 13.14 1.48
C LYS A 170 3.03 14.34 0.68
N LYS A 171 3.07 14.25 -0.65
CA LYS A 171 3.48 15.36 -1.54
C LYS A 171 2.58 16.59 -1.40
N ARG A 172 1.30 16.37 -1.12
CA ARG A 172 0.29 17.42 -0.89
C ARG A 172 0.20 17.87 0.57
N HIS A 173 1.08 17.38 1.44
CA HIS A 173 1.06 17.64 2.89
C HIS A 173 -0.27 17.28 3.57
N ILE A 174 -0.97 16.26 3.05
CA ILE A 174 -2.19 15.74 3.66
C ILE A 174 -1.77 14.77 4.77
N PRO A 175 -2.08 15.05 6.04
CA PRO A 175 -1.75 14.14 7.13
C PRO A 175 -2.57 12.86 6.97
N TYR A 176 -1.98 11.71 7.29
CA TYR A 176 -2.69 10.44 7.23
C TYR A 176 -2.29 9.52 8.36
N ARG A 177 -3.16 8.54 8.63
CA ARG A 177 -2.87 7.42 9.53
C ARG A 177 -3.51 6.13 9.02
N GLN A 178 -2.84 5.02 9.28
CA GLN A 178 -3.41 3.69 9.05
C GLN A 178 -4.38 3.33 10.17
N LEU A 179 -5.46 2.63 9.83
CA LEU A 179 -6.43 2.06 10.77
C LEU A 179 -6.35 0.53 10.71
N GLY A 180 -5.95 -0.09 11.82
CA GLY A 180 -5.73 -1.54 11.88
C GLY A 180 -4.51 -1.99 11.07
N GLU A 181 -4.55 -3.22 10.58
CA GLU A 181 -3.47 -3.85 9.80
C GLU A 181 -3.73 -3.88 8.29
N GLN A 182 -4.92 -3.46 7.85
CA GLN A 182 -5.34 -3.51 6.44
C GLN A 182 -5.00 -2.22 5.69
N SER A 183 -5.39 -2.15 4.41
CA SER A 183 -5.19 -0.98 3.54
C SER A 183 -6.19 0.16 3.81
N LEU A 184 -6.71 0.29 5.03
CA LEU A 184 -7.63 1.35 5.44
C LEU A 184 -6.86 2.52 6.05
N PHE A 185 -7.05 3.70 5.48
CA PHE A 185 -6.40 4.93 5.90
C PHE A 185 -7.43 6.02 6.16
N GLN A 186 -7.12 6.82 7.17
CA GLN A 186 -7.73 8.13 7.34
C GLN A 186 -6.78 9.18 6.79
N LEU A 187 -7.30 10.06 5.95
CA LEU A 187 -6.62 11.23 5.41
C LEU A 187 -7.22 12.49 6.04
N GLY A 188 -6.41 13.51 6.26
CA GLY A 188 -6.85 14.81 6.77
C GLY A 188 -7.20 14.84 8.26
N TYR A 189 -7.55 16.05 8.73
CA TYR A 189 -7.92 16.33 10.11
C TYR A 189 -9.29 17.02 10.18
N GLY A 190 -9.99 16.81 11.30
CA GLY A 190 -11.23 17.49 11.65
C GLY A 190 -12.36 17.23 10.66
N SER A 191 -13.14 18.26 10.38
CA SER A 191 -14.25 18.26 9.43
C SER A 191 -13.86 17.90 7.99
N TYR A 192 -12.59 18.01 7.63
CA TYR A 192 -12.09 17.66 6.31
C TYR A 192 -11.58 16.21 6.21
N MET A 193 -11.58 15.45 7.31
CA MET A 193 -11.05 14.10 7.28
C MET A 193 -11.87 13.17 6.38
N GLN A 194 -11.18 12.36 5.59
CA GLN A 194 -11.78 11.33 4.75
C GLN A 194 -11.16 9.97 5.03
N PHE A 195 -11.83 8.91 4.58
CA PHE A 195 -11.32 7.55 4.64
C PHE A 195 -11.09 7.02 3.24
N ILE A 196 -10.11 6.14 3.09
CA ILE A 196 -9.88 5.39 1.87
C ILE A 196 -9.39 3.98 2.20
N GLU A 197 -9.95 2.98 1.54
CA GLU A 197 -9.49 1.60 1.62
C GLU A 197 -8.95 1.15 0.27
N ALA A 198 -7.65 0.85 0.21
CA ALA A 198 -6.94 0.67 -1.07
C ALA A 198 -7.17 1.86 -2.02
N SER A 199 -8.00 1.71 -3.06
CA SER A 199 -8.39 2.77 -4.00
C SER A 199 -9.86 3.18 -3.89
N LEU A 200 -10.56 2.73 -2.85
CA LEU A 200 -11.99 2.99 -2.61
C LEU A 200 -12.18 4.13 -1.60
N PRO A 201 -12.64 5.32 -2.02
CA PRO A 201 -12.99 6.39 -1.10
C PRO A 201 -14.14 5.98 -0.18
N GLY A 202 -14.11 6.42 1.08
CA GLY A 202 -15.14 6.14 2.07
C GLY A 202 -16.49 6.84 1.80
N THR A 203 -16.59 7.62 0.72
CA THR A 203 -17.85 8.18 0.21
C THR A 203 -18.68 7.15 -0.55
N THR A 204 -18.05 6.08 -1.06
CA THR A 204 -18.77 5.01 -1.77
C THR A 204 -19.50 4.11 -0.78
N SER A 205 -20.80 3.90 -1.03
CA SER A 205 -21.65 3.03 -0.20
C SER A 205 -21.25 1.56 -0.30
N SER A 206 -21.30 0.83 0.81
CA SER A 206 -21.09 -0.63 0.82
C SER A 206 -22.09 -1.37 -0.07
N ILE A 207 -23.32 -0.85 -0.21
CA ILE A 207 -24.34 -1.40 -1.13
C ILE A 207 -23.84 -1.35 -2.57
N ASN A 208 -23.20 -0.26 -2.98
CA ASN A 208 -22.69 -0.09 -4.34
C ASN A 208 -21.48 -1.01 -4.60
N VAL A 209 -20.66 -1.25 -3.58
CA VAL A 209 -19.57 -2.22 -3.65
C VAL A 209 -20.10 -3.65 -3.82
N ASP A 210 -21.12 -4.03 -3.06
CA ASP A 210 -21.74 -5.36 -3.17
C ASP A 210 -22.50 -5.54 -4.48
N LEU A 211 -23.13 -4.46 -4.98
CA LEU A 211 -23.74 -4.41 -6.31
C LEU A 211 -22.69 -4.67 -7.40
N ALA A 212 -21.53 -4.03 -7.33
CA ALA A 212 -20.42 -4.25 -8.27
C ALA A 212 -19.90 -5.70 -8.25
N LYS A 213 -19.84 -6.33 -7.06
CA LYS A 213 -19.45 -7.75 -6.93
C LYS A 213 -20.48 -8.70 -7.55
N ASN A 214 -21.76 -8.34 -7.54
CA ASN A 214 -22.81 -9.13 -8.19
C ASN A 214 -22.80 -8.91 -9.70
N LYS A 215 -22.01 -9.74 -10.41
CA LYS A 215 -21.84 -9.68 -11.87
C LYS A 215 -23.15 -9.69 -12.64
N GLN A 216 -24.16 -10.44 -12.19
CA GLN A 216 -25.44 -10.53 -12.89
C GLN A 216 -26.24 -9.24 -12.73
N LEU A 217 -26.41 -8.79 -11.48
CA LEU A 217 -27.19 -7.59 -11.18
C LEU A 217 -26.55 -6.33 -11.80
N ALA A 218 -25.22 -6.21 -11.71
CA ALA A 218 -24.48 -5.14 -12.36
C ALA A 218 -24.75 -5.13 -13.88
N LYS A 219 -24.71 -6.30 -14.54
CA LYS A 219 -24.98 -6.39 -15.99
C LYS A 219 -26.42 -6.04 -16.36
N GLU A 220 -27.39 -6.44 -15.55
CA GLU A 220 -28.79 -6.08 -15.75
C GLU A 220 -28.98 -4.56 -15.72
N LEU A 221 -28.43 -3.89 -14.70
CA LEU A 221 -28.47 -2.43 -14.60
C LEU A 221 -27.77 -1.73 -15.77
N LEU A 222 -26.60 -2.22 -16.18
CA LEU A 222 -25.90 -1.67 -17.33
C LEU A 222 -26.74 -1.82 -18.61
N ARG A 223 -27.38 -2.98 -18.82
CA ARG A 223 -28.24 -3.26 -19.97
C ARG A 223 -29.47 -2.34 -20.00
N GLU A 224 -30.12 -2.11 -18.86
CA GLU A 224 -31.25 -1.17 -18.74
C GLU A 224 -30.87 0.25 -19.17
N HIS A 225 -29.61 0.62 -18.99
CA HIS A 225 -29.06 1.92 -19.38
C HIS A 225 -28.44 1.92 -20.78
N LEU A 226 -28.72 0.89 -21.59
CA LEU A 226 -28.23 0.71 -22.97
C LEU A 226 -26.70 0.64 -23.07
N ILE A 227 -26.02 0.23 -22.01
CA ILE A 227 -24.58 -0.01 -22.03
C ILE A 227 -24.34 -1.43 -22.58
N PRO A 228 -23.50 -1.59 -23.63
CA PRO A 228 -23.19 -2.90 -24.19
C PRO A 228 -22.62 -3.85 -23.14
N VAL A 229 -23.33 -4.95 -22.90
CA VAL A 229 -22.89 -6.09 -22.08
C VAL A 229 -23.11 -7.37 -22.88
N PRO A 230 -22.38 -8.47 -22.60
CA PRO A 230 -22.62 -9.74 -23.27
C PRO A 230 -24.08 -10.17 -23.14
N GLU A 231 -24.70 -10.56 -24.25
CA GLU A 231 -26.03 -11.17 -24.24
C GLU A 231 -25.94 -12.54 -23.55
N GLY A 232 -26.82 -12.79 -22.59
CA GLY A 232 -26.67 -13.96 -21.72
C GLY A 232 -27.50 -13.90 -20.46
N GLY A 233 -27.39 -14.96 -19.67
CA GLY A 233 -28.05 -15.07 -18.39
C GLY A 233 -27.63 -16.30 -17.57
N ILE A 234 -28.25 -16.42 -16.40
CA ILE A 234 -28.03 -17.54 -15.49
C ILE A 234 -28.89 -18.73 -15.90
N VAL A 235 -28.28 -19.91 -15.88
CA VAL A 235 -28.92 -21.21 -16.11
C VAL A 235 -28.60 -22.15 -14.95
N GLY A 236 -29.60 -22.94 -14.56
CA GLY A 236 -29.50 -23.92 -13.47
C GLY A 236 -29.46 -25.38 -13.95
N SER A 237 -29.47 -25.62 -15.27
CA SER A 237 -29.37 -26.96 -15.84
C SER A 237 -28.70 -26.95 -17.22
N GLU A 238 -28.14 -28.09 -17.61
CA GLU A 238 -27.58 -28.31 -18.95
C GLU A 238 -28.63 -28.06 -20.03
N TYR A 239 -29.89 -28.47 -19.79
CA TYR A 239 -31.00 -28.20 -20.70
C TYR A 239 -31.28 -26.70 -20.87
N ALA A 240 -31.31 -25.94 -19.76
CA ALA A 240 -31.47 -24.50 -19.82
C ALA A 240 -30.29 -23.81 -20.54
N ALA A 241 -29.07 -24.32 -20.38
CA ALA A 241 -27.89 -23.83 -21.11
C ALA A 241 -28.04 -23.98 -22.62
N VAL A 242 -28.50 -25.15 -23.09
CA VAL A 242 -28.74 -25.41 -24.53
C VAL A 242 -29.84 -24.49 -25.07
N ASN A 243 -30.97 -24.37 -24.37
CA ASN A 243 -32.05 -23.46 -24.77
C ASN A 243 -31.60 -21.99 -24.83
N MET A 244 -30.69 -21.59 -23.93
CA MET A 244 -30.11 -20.26 -23.94
C MET A 244 -29.15 -20.07 -25.11
N ALA A 245 -28.33 -21.08 -25.41
CA ALA A 245 -27.44 -21.08 -26.56
C ALA A 245 -28.17 -20.96 -27.90
N GLU A 246 -29.33 -21.61 -28.04
CA GLU A 246 -30.18 -21.48 -29.24
C GLU A 246 -30.72 -20.06 -29.45
N LYS A 247 -30.97 -19.33 -28.36
CA LYS A 247 -31.44 -17.93 -28.42
C LYS A 247 -30.33 -16.93 -28.74
N ILE A 248 -29.16 -17.10 -28.12
CA ILE A 248 -28.02 -16.16 -28.22
C ILE A 248 -27.16 -16.44 -29.47
N GLY A 249 -27.09 -17.71 -29.87
CA GLY A 249 -26.22 -18.21 -30.92
C GLY A 249 -24.74 -18.27 -30.53
N TYR A 250 -23.97 -19.09 -31.24
CA TYR A 250 -22.53 -19.26 -31.03
C TYR A 250 -21.68 -18.13 -31.65
N PRO A 251 -20.42 -17.92 -31.22
CA PRO A 251 -19.75 -18.58 -30.10
C PRO A 251 -20.20 -18.10 -28.71
N LEU A 252 -20.01 -18.95 -27.70
CA LEU A 252 -20.44 -18.71 -26.32
C LEU A 252 -19.29 -18.82 -25.30
N VAL A 253 -19.55 -18.26 -24.12
CA VAL A 253 -18.77 -18.39 -22.90
C VAL A 253 -19.64 -18.99 -21.82
N VAL A 254 -19.07 -19.93 -21.07
CA VAL A 254 -19.68 -20.52 -19.88
C VAL A 254 -18.80 -20.25 -18.69
N LYS A 255 -19.38 -19.72 -17.61
CA LYS A 255 -18.65 -19.45 -16.36
C LYS A 255 -19.53 -19.68 -15.13
N PRO A 256 -18.96 -20.12 -14.00
CA PRO A 256 -19.68 -20.16 -12.73
C PRO A 256 -20.04 -18.75 -12.26
N LEU A 257 -21.20 -18.59 -11.61
CA LEU A 257 -21.66 -17.30 -11.08
C LEU A 257 -20.67 -16.74 -10.04
N ASP A 258 -20.28 -17.58 -9.08
CA ASP A 258 -19.40 -17.22 -7.95
C ASP A 258 -17.91 -17.47 -8.22
N GLY A 259 -17.53 -17.56 -9.51
CA GLY A 259 -16.17 -17.85 -9.92
C GLY A 259 -15.22 -16.66 -9.84
N ASN A 260 -14.04 -16.89 -9.27
CA ASN A 260 -12.91 -15.96 -9.26
C ASN A 260 -11.72 -16.50 -10.08
N HIS A 261 -10.87 -15.58 -10.59
CA HIS A 261 -9.63 -15.88 -11.30
C HIS A 261 -9.73 -16.79 -12.54
N GLY A 262 -10.90 -16.84 -13.20
CA GLY A 262 -11.10 -17.66 -14.40
C GLY A 262 -11.33 -19.15 -14.13
N ARG A 263 -11.48 -19.58 -12.86
CA ARG A 263 -11.78 -20.97 -12.53
C ARG A 263 -13.15 -21.38 -13.07
N GLY A 264 -13.20 -22.53 -13.74
CA GLY A 264 -14.43 -23.06 -14.35
C GLY A 264 -14.92 -22.27 -15.58
N VAL A 265 -14.14 -21.32 -16.09
CA VAL A 265 -14.48 -20.58 -17.31
C VAL A 265 -14.10 -21.40 -18.54
N THR A 266 -15.00 -21.43 -19.52
CA THR A 266 -14.76 -22.00 -20.85
C THR A 266 -15.26 -21.01 -21.90
N ILE A 267 -14.36 -20.58 -22.79
CA ILE A 267 -14.65 -19.68 -23.90
C ILE A 267 -14.64 -20.41 -25.24
N ASN A 268 -14.96 -19.69 -26.33
CA ASN A 268 -14.87 -20.21 -27.70
C ASN A 268 -15.69 -21.50 -27.90
N ILE A 269 -16.86 -21.58 -27.28
CA ILE A 269 -17.77 -22.72 -27.45
C ILE A 269 -18.52 -22.50 -28.76
N TYR A 270 -18.43 -23.44 -29.70
CA TYR A 270 -19.06 -23.34 -31.03
C TYR A 270 -20.19 -24.35 -31.28
N ASN A 271 -20.37 -25.33 -30.39
CA ASN A 271 -21.36 -26.40 -30.56
C ASN A 271 -21.91 -26.89 -29.22
N VAL A 272 -23.01 -27.64 -29.30
CA VAL A 272 -23.78 -28.13 -28.15
C VAL A 272 -22.98 -29.09 -27.28
N ASP A 273 -22.17 -29.99 -27.86
CA ASP A 273 -21.42 -30.98 -27.07
C ASP A 273 -20.34 -30.32 -26.21
N THR A 274 -19.66 -29.31 -26.77
CA THR A 274 -18.68 -28.49 -26.05
C THR A 274 -19.40 -27.66 -24.97
N LEU A 275 -20.59 -27.11 -25.26
CA LEU A 275 -21.39 -26.37 -24.30
C LEU A 275 -21.79 -27.23 -23.10
N ARG A 276 -22.25 -28.46 -23.32
CA ARG A 276 -22.61 -29.40 -22.25
C ARG A 276 -21.42 -29.73 -21.36
N THR A 277 -20.27 -29.98 -21.98
CA THR A 277 -19.02 -30.23 -21.25
C THR A 277 -18.61 -29.01 -20.41
N ALA A 278 -18.64 -27.82 -21.02
CA ALA A 278 -18.35 -26.57 -20.34
C ALA A 278 -19.30 -26.30 -19.15
N TYR A 279 -20.60 -26.57 -19.33
CA TYR A 279 -21.59 -26.44 -18.27
C TYR A 279 -21.27 -27.35 -17.09
N ARG A 280 -20.93 -28.63 -17.34
CA ARG A 280 -20.58 -29.58 -16.26
C ARG A 280 -19.37 -29.11 -15.48
N ILE A 281 -18.33 -28.63 -16.18
CA ILE A 281 -17.13 -28.05 -15.56
C ILE A 281 -17.52 -26.86 -14.68
N ALA A 282 -18.25 -25.87 -15.22
CA ALA A 282 -18.65 -24.69 -14.46
C ALA A 282 -19.55 -25.04 -13.26
N SER A 283 -20.47 -25.98 -13.43
CA SER A 283 -21.40 -26.44 -12.39
C SER A 283 -20.71 -27.14 -11.21
N SER A 284 -19.49 -27.65 -11.41
CA SER A 284 -18.68 -28.20 -10.32
C SER A 284 -18.15 -27.12 -9.36
N TYR A 285 -18.14 -25.85 -9.79
CA TYR A 285 -17.68 -24.71 -8.99
C TYR A 285 -18.82 -23.87 -8.40
N SER A 286 -19.96 -23.77 -9.08
CA SER A 286 -21.15 -23.08 -8.56
C SER A 286 -22.43 -23.75 -9.04
N LYS A 287 -23.48 -23.71 -8.21
CA LYS A 287 -24.81 -24.25 -8.57
C LYS A 287 -25.46 -23.48 -9.71
N GLN A 288 -25.08 -22.21 -9.90
CA GLN A 288 -25.57 -21.36 -10.96
C GLN A 288 -24.44 -21.06 -11.95
N VAL A 289 -24.75 -21.22 -13.24
CA VAL A 289 -23.80 -21.04 -14.33
C VAL A 289 -24.32 -19.94 -15.25
N ILE A 290 -23.43 -19.08 -15.71
CA ILE A 290 -23.74 -18.02 -16.67
C ILE A 290 -23.35 -18.51 -18.07
N VAL A 291 -24.28 -18.40 -19.02
CA VAL A 291 -24.04 -18.62 -20.45
C VAL A 291 -24.19 -17.28 -21.16
N GLU A 292 -23.13 -16.84 -21.84
CA GLU A 292 -23.08 -15.54 -22.51
C GLU A 292 -22.48 -15.63 -23.91
N LYS A 293 -22.79 -14.64 -24.75
CA LYS A 293 -22.13 -14.45 -26.04
C LYS A 293 -20.63 -14.23 -25.84
N TYR A 294 -19.82 -14.95 -26.61
CA TYR A 294 -18.39 -14.66 -26.67
C TYR A 294 -18.14 -13.39 -27.47
N ILE A 295 -17.46 -12.44 -26.83
CA ILE A 295 -17.05 -11.18 -27.45
C ILE A 295 -15.58 -11.31 -27.84
N LYS A 296 -15.30 -11.18 -29.14
CA LYS A 296 -13.93 -11.20 -29.66
C LYS A 296 -13.34 -9.79 -29.59
N GLY A 297 -12.16 -9.65 -28.99
CA GLY A 297 -11.47 -8.38 -28.91
C GLY A 297 -10.27 -8.42 -27.97
N LYS A 298 -9.67 -7.26 -27.76
CA LYS A 298 -8.62 -7.00 -26.77
C LYS A 298 -9.26 -6.67 -25.42
N ASP A 299 -8.53 -6.96 -24.35
CA ASP A 299 -8.95 -6.72 -22.97
C ASP A 299 -8.47 -5.36 -22.49
N TYR A 300 -9.40 -4.47 -22.14
CA TYR A 300 -9.11 -3.13 -21.64
C TYR A 300 -9.64 -2.95 -20.21
N ARG A 301 -8.84 -2.31 -19.36
CA ARG A 301 -9.26 -1.74 -18.09
C ARG A 301 -9.34 -0.22 -18.25
N ILE A 302 -10.54 0.33 -18.10
CA ILE A 302 -10.78 1.77 -18.04
C ILE A 302 -10.93 2.16 -16.58
N LEU A 303 -10.08 3.03 -16.07
CA LEU A 303 -10.20 3.60 -14.73
C LEU A 303 -11.03 4.89 -14.79
N VAL A 304 -12.16 4.89 -14.09
CA VAL A 304 -13.00 6.05 -13.87
C VAL A 304 -12.74 6.58 -12.46
N VAL A 305 -12.56 7.89 -12.34
CA VAL A 305 -12.45 8.61 -11.07
C VAL A 305 -13.41 9.79 -11.12
N GLY A 306 -14.39 9.82 -10.22
CA GLY A 306 -15.49 10.77 -10.24
C GLY A 306 -16.25 10.72 -11.57
N HIS A 307 -16.21 11.83 -12.30
CA HIS A 307 -16.95 12.01 -13.56
C HIS A 307 -16.07 11.92 -14.81
N GLN A 308 -14.86 11.37 -14.70
CA GLN A 308 -13.92 11.29 -15.83
C GLN A 308 -13.17 9.96 -15.90
N VAL A 309 -12.73 9.62 -17.11
CA VAL A 309 -11.77 8.53 -17.33
C VAL A 309 -10.36 9.05 -17.01
N ALA A 310 -9.78 8.54 -15.94
CA ALA A 310 -8.43 8.88 -15.49
C ALA A 310 -7.35 8.18 -16.33
N ALA A 311 -7.56 6.89 -16.65
CA ALA A 311 -6.61 6.11 -17.43
C ALA A 311 -7.26 4.91 -18.14
N VAL A 312 -6.62 4.41 -19.19
CA VAL A 312 -7.01 3.20 -19.91
C VAL A 312 -5.79 2.34 -20.15
N ALA A 313 -5.89 1.04 -19.89
CA ALA A 313 -4.83 0.09 -20.12
C ALA A 313 -5.34 -1.14 -20.88
N GLU A 314 -4.68 -1.48 -21.99
CA GLU A 314 -4.84 -2.78 -22.65
C GLU A 314 -4.04 -3.82 -21.87
N ARG A 315 -4.71 -4.89 -21.42
CA ARG A 315 -4.08 -6.01 -20.72
C ARG A 315 -3.77 -7.12 -21.70
N LYS A 316 -2.53 -7.60 -21.67
CA LYS A 316 -2.09 -8.77 -22.44
C LYS A 316 -1.89 -9.95 -21.48
N PRO A 317 -2.47 -11.13 -21.76
CA PRO A 317 -2.20 -12.34 -21.00
C PRO A 317 -0.69 -12.68 -21.02
N PRO A 318 -0.17 -13.35 -19.97
CA PRO A 318 1.20 -13.82 -19.97
C PRO A 318 1.43 -14.72 -21.18
N PHE A 319 2.55 -14.53 -21.88
CA PHE A 319 2.93 -15.33 -23.03
C PHE A 319 4.44 -15.57 -23.06
N VAL A 320 4.86 -16.56 -23.84
CA VAL A 320 6.25 -16.79 -24.24
C VAL A 320 6.35 -16.83 -25.76
N LEU A 321 7.51 -16.44 -26.28
CA LEU A 321 7.86 -16.54 -27.70
C LEU A 321 8.68 -17.81 -27.90
N GLY A 322 8.22 -18.69 -28.79
CA GLY A 322 8.98 -19.85 -29.23
C GLY A 322 10.29 -19.45 -29.88
N ASP A 323 11.36 -20.16 -29.57
CA ASP A 323 12.66 -20.03 -30.23
C ASP A 323 13.03 -21.28 -31.02
N GLY A 324 12.12 -22.28 -31.10
CA GLY A 324 12.34 -23.55 -31.78
C GLY A 324 13.30 -24.50 -31.06
N ILE A 325 13.79 -24.14 -29.86
CA ILE A 325 14.83 -24.88 -29.14
C ILE A 325 14.37 -25.26 -27.73
N HIS A 326 13.76 -24.33 -27.00
CA HIS A 326 13.41 -24.49 -25.60
C HIS A 326 11.93 -24.83 -25.42
N SER A 327 11.65 -25.66 -24.43
CA SER A 327 10.27 -25.97 -24.03
C SER A 327 9.56 -24.74 -23.46
N ILE A 328 8.23 -24.74 -23.45
CA ILE A 328 7.43 -23.67 -22.82
C ILE A 328 7.87 -23.43 -21.36
N LEU A 329 8.13 -24.49 -20.59
CA LEU A 329 8.63 -24.38 -19.21
C LEU A 329 9.97 -23.65 -19.12
N GLU A 330 10.91 -23.96 -20.01
CA GLU A 330 12.22 -23.30 -20.06
C GLU A 330 12.11 -21.85 -20.51
N LEU A 331 11.25 -21.56 -21.48
CA LEU A 331 10.96 -20.19 -21.91
C LEU A 331 10.34 -19.36 -20.77
N ILE A 332 9.44 -19.95 -19.97
CA ILE A 332 8.89 -19.30 -18.77
C ILE A 332 9.99 -19.00 -17.75
N ARG A 333 10.91 -19.94 -17.53
CA ARG A 333 12.04 -19.74 -16.61
C ARG A 333 12.93 -18.59 -17.08
N LYS A 334 13.29 -18.55 -18.36
CA LYS A 334 14.05 -17.45 -18.97
C LYS A 334 13.32 -16.12 -18.86
N GLU A 335 12.03 -16.08 -19.17
CA GLU A 335 11.23 -14.86 -19.05
C GLU A 335 11.20 -14.36 -17.58
N ASN A 336 11.19 -15.27 -16.62
CA ASN A 336 11.26 -14.96 -15.19
C ASN A 336 12.66 -14.53 -14.68
N GLU A 337 13.72 -14.70 -15.46
CA GLU A 337 15.05 -14.13 -15.19
C GLU A 337 15.10 -12.63 -15.50
N ASN A 338 14.08 -12.10 -16.18
CA ASN A 338 13.93 -10.66 -16.40
C ASN A 338 13.97 -9.91 -15.06
N LYS A 339 14.90 -8.96 -14.94
CA LYS A 339 15.11 -8.16 -13.71
C LYS A 339 13.87 -7.42 -13.26
N ASN A 340 12.95 -7.12 -14.18
CA ASN A 340 11.67 -6.46 -13.91
C ASN A 340 10.61 -7.39 -13.32
N ARG A 341 10.79 -8.72 -13.35
CA ARG A 341 9.87 -9.70 -12.77
C ARG A 341 10.25 -10.04 -11.32
N GLY A 342 9.28 -9.92 -10.42
CA GLY A 342 9.42 -10.18 -8.98
C GLY A 342 8.29 -11.04 -8.44
N VAL A 343 8.37 -11.38 -7.15
CA VAL A 343 7.30 -12.10 -6.46
C VAL A 343 6.20 -11.11 -6.08
N GLY A 344 4.94 -11.47 -6.34
CA GLY A 344 3.79 -10.60 -6.03
C GLY A 344 3.88 -9.21 -6.70
N HIS A 345 4.02 -8.17 -5.89
CA HIS A 345 4.12 -6.78 -6.35
C HIS A 345 5.45 -6.10 -6.02
N GLU A 346 6.48 -6.89 -5.71
CA GLU A 346 7.84 -6.42 -5.44
C GLU A 346 8.42 -5.60 -6.60
N LYS A 347 8.14 -6.01 -7.85
CA LYS A 347 8.67 -5.38 -9.07
C LYS A 347 7.59 -4.98 -10.07
N SER A 348 8.00 -4.30 -11.15
CA SER A 348 7.11 -3.78 -12.20
C SER A 348 6.32 -4.87 -12.93
N LEU A 349 6.87 -6.09 -13.05
CA LEU A 349 6.20 -7.28 -13.55
C LEU A 349 6.16 -8.38 -12.48
N THR A 350 5.13 -9.21 -12.51
CA THR A 350 5.05 -10.39 -11.64
C THR A 350 5.63 -11.59 -12.37
N LYS A 351 6.29 -12.49 -11.62
CA LYS A 351 6.73 -13.77 -12.17
C LYS A 351 5.55 -14.57 -12.71
N ILE A 352 5.79 -15.26 -13.81
CA ILE A 352 4.86 -16.18 -14.43
C ILE A 352 4.99 -17.51 -13.69
N TYR A 353 3.93 -17.95 -13.03
CA TYR A 353 3.89 -19.22 -12.32
C TYR A 353 3.16 -20.27 -13.15
N VAL A 354 3.75 -21.47 -13.21
CA VAL A 354 3.09 -22.66 -13.75
C VAL A 354 2.28 -23.28 -12.63
N ASP A 355 0.96 -23.11 -12.72
CA ASP A 355 -0.01 -23.74 -11.84
C ASP A 355 -1.00 -24.57 -12.68
N LYS A 356 -1.91 -25.27 -12.00
CA LYS A 356 -2.93 -26.09 -12.65
C LYS A 356 -3.77 -25.32 -13.68
N VAL A 357 -4.03 -24.03 -13.44
CA VAL A 357 -4.80 -23.18 -14.37
C VAL A 357 -4.02 -22.97 -15.67
N THR A 358 -2.71 -22.75 -15.55
CA THR A 358 -1.79 -22.61 -16.69
C THR A 358 -1.70 -23.91 -17.48
N GLU A 359 -1.55 -25.04 -16.78
CA GLU A 359 -1.51 -26.39 -17.40
C GLU A 359 -2.83 -26.72 -18.12
N ASP A 360 -3.97 -26.50 -17.47
CA ASP A 360 -5.29 -26.74 -18.05
C ASP A 360 -5.53 -25.87 -19.31
N PHE A 361 -5.05 -24.62 -19.30
CA PHE A 361 -5.17 -23.71 -20.44
C PHE A 361 -4.31 -24.17 -21.63
N LEU A 362 -3.05 -24.54 -21.37
CA LEU A 362 -2.16 -25.06 -22.41
C LEU A 362 -2.72 -26.35 -23.01
N SER A 363 -3.18 -27.28 -22.17
CA SER A 363 -3.75 -28.55 -22.61
C SER A 363 -4.96 -28.36 -23.53
N ARG A 364 -5.87 -27.43 -23.19
CA ARG A 364 -7.01 -27.06 -24.05
C ARG A 364 -6.58 -26.41 -25.36
N SER A 365 -5.44 -25.76 -25.37
CA SER A 365 -4.85 -25.13 -26.55
C SER A 365 -3.99 -26.11 -27.38
N GLY A 366 -3.94 -27.39 -26.98
CA GLY A 366 -3.18 -28.43 -27.67
C GLY A 366 -1.70 -28.48 -27.32
N PHE A 367 -1.27 -27.83 -26.23
CA PHE A 367 0.12 -27.77 -25.78
C PHE A 367 0.30 -28.40 -24.39
N SER A 368 1.48 -28.94 -24.15
CA SER A 368 2.04 -29.31 -22.85
C SER A 368 3.14 -28.32 -22.48
N ILE A 369 3.42 -28.15 -21.18
CA ILE A 369 4.54 -27.31 -20.71
C ILE A 369 5.91 -27.80 -21.21
N TYR A 370 5.99 -29.05 -21.68
CA TYR A 370 7.21 -29.67 -22.21
C TYR A 370 7.35 -29.54 -23.73
N ASP A 371 6.34 -29.01 -24.43
CA ASP A 371 6.41 -28.83 -25.88
C ASP A 371 7.36 -27.68 -26.24
N ILE A 372 8.04 -27.80 -27.38
CA ILE A 372 8.94 -26.80 -27.94
C ILE A 372 8.18 -26.02 -29.03
N PRO A 373 7.80 -24.75 -28.80
CA PRO A 373 7.09 -23.97 -29.80
C PRO A 373 8.00 -23.56 -30.95
N GLU A 374 7.42 -23.41 -32.14
CA GLU A 374 8.16 -22.96 -33.33
C GLU A 374 8.76 -21.56 -33.12
N ALA A 375 9.86 -21.27 -33.80
CA ALA A 375 10.51 -19.96 -33.70
C ALA A 375 9.55 -18.82 -34.12
N GLY A 376 9.32 -17.87 -33.21
CA GLY A 376 8.38 -16.75 -33.39
C GLY A 376 6.92 -17.05 -33.02
N GLN A 377 6.60 -18.29 -32.65
CA GLN A 377 5.23 -18.65 -32.22
C GLN A 377 4.91 -18.05 -30.84
N VAL A 378 3.83 -17.30 -30.74
CA VAL A 378 3.34 -16.74 -29.46
C VAL A 378 2.49 -17.80 -28.75
N ILE A 379 2.94 -18.24 -27.59
CA ILE A 379 2.17 -19.15 -26.71
C ILE A 379 1.66 -18.37 -25.52
N PHE A 380 0.36 -18.13 -25.48
CA PHE A 380 -0.29 -17.60 -24.29
C PHE A 380 -0.34 -18.68 -23.20
N LEU A 381 -0.18 -18.26 -21.95
CA LEU A 381 -0.14 -19.14 -20.80
C LEU A 381 -1.44 -19.10 -20.00
N ARG A 382 -2.23 -18.05 -20.18
CA ARG A 382 -3.54 -17.86 -19.56
C ARG A 382 -4.49 -17.13 -20.50
N GLU A 383 -5.76 -17.20 -20.16
CA GLU A 383 -6.83 -16.48 -20.86
C GLU A 383 -6.89 -15.00 -20.49
N ASN A 384 -6.64 -14.65 -19.22
CA ASN A 384 -6.78 -13.28 -18.71
C ASN A 384 -5.45 -12.52 -18.63
N GLY A 385 -5.53 -11.20 -18.81
CA GLY A 385 -4.41 -10.27 -18.74
C GLY A 385 -4.04 -9.82 -17.31
N ASN A 386 -4.30 -10.65 -16.29
CA ASN A 386 -4.06 -10.25 -14.91
C ASN A 386 -2.56 -10.08 -14.64
N LEU A 387 -2.17 -8.90 -14.15
CA LEU A 387 -0.77 -8.59 -13.82
C LEU A 387 -0.24 -9.52 -12.72
N SER A 388 -1.08 -9.91 -11.75
CA SER A 388 -0.70 -10.81 -10.65
C SER A 388 -0.32 -12.22 -11.12
N THR A 389 -0.68 -12.61 -12.34
CA THR A 389 -0.35 -13.90 -12.95
C THR A 389 0.70 -13.75 -14.05
N GLY A 390 1.39 -12.62 -14.10
CA GLY A 390 2.49 -12.35 -15.03
C GLY A 390 2.09 -11.69 -16.35
N GLY A 391 0.83 -11.25 -16.49
CA GLY A 391 0.37 -10.44 -17.62
C GLY A 391 1.05 -9.06 -17.68
N SER A 392 0.93 -8.39 -18.82
CA SER A 392 1.47 -7.05 -19.06
C SER A 392 0.37 -6.04 -19.39
N ALA A 393 0.70 -4.76 -19.32
CA ALA A 393 -0.23 -3.67 -19.60
C ALA A 393 0.38 -2.63 -20.53
N ARG A 394 -0.44 -2.11 -21.45
CA ARG A 394 -0.09 -1.00 -22.35
C ARG A 394 -1.01 0.19 -22.09
N ASP A 395 -0.45 1.39 -21.86
CA ASP A 395 -1.25 2.62 -21.76
C ASP A 395 -1.95 2.90 -23.10
N CYS A 396 -3.26 3.10 -23.03
CA CYS A 396 -4.14 3.41 -24.17
C CYS A 396 -5.00 4.66 -23.89
N THR A 397 -4.65 5.45 -22.87
CA THR A 397 -5.49 6.56 -22.38
C THR A 397 -5.73 7.64 -23.45
N MET A 398 -4.78 7.86 -24.35
CA MET A 398 -4.94 8.81 -25.46
C MET A 398 -5.67 8.22 -26.67
N GLU A 399 -5.79 6.90 -26.75
CA GLU A 399 -6.40 6.20 -27.89
C GLU A 399 -7.92 6.04 -27.73
N ILE A 400 -8.43 6.03 -26.50
CA ILE A 400 -9.85 5.79 -26.24
C ILE A 400 -10.75 6.87 -26.86
N HIS A 401 -11.76 6.41 -27.61
CA HIS A 401 -12.78 7.26 -28.23
C HIS A 401 -13.59 8.04 -27.17
N SER A 402 -13.98 9.29 -27.46
CA SER A 402 -14.76 10.15 -26.54
C SER A 402 -16.06 9.49 -26.08
N TYR A 403 -16.85 8.94 -27.02
CA TYR A 403 -18.06 8.16 -26.70
C TYR A 403 -17.80 7.03 -25.70
N ASN A 404 -16.66 6.33 -25.78
CA ASN A 404 -16.34 5.24 -24.87
C ASN A 404 -15.99 5.77 -23.47
N LYS A 405 -15.41 6.98 -23.37
CA LYS A 405 -15.18 7.64 -22.09
C LYS A 405 -16.50 7.95 -21.40
N GLU A 406 -17.45 8.54 -22.12
CA GLU A 406 -18.79 8.83 -21.60
C GLU A 406 -19.52 7.55 -21.16
N LEU A 407 -19.44 6.49 -21.98
CA LEU A 407 -20.02 5.19 -21.67
C LEU A 407 -19.42 4.59 -20.39
N ALA A 408 -18.10 4.67 -20.21
CA ALA A 408 -17.42 4.17 -19.02
C ALA A 408 -17.80 4.95 -17.76
N VAL A 409 -17.87 6.29 -17.85
CA VAL A 409 -18.35 7.14 -16.74
C VAL A 409 -19.81 6.81 -16.40
N LYS A 410 -20.65 6.61 -17.41
CA LYS A 410 -22.04 6.17 -17.21
C LYS A 410 -22.11 4.81 -16.52
N ALA A 411 -21.27 3.86 -16.91
CA ALA A 411 -21.21 2.54 -16.28
C ALA A 411 -20.85 2.62 -14.78
N ALA A 412 -19.84 3.42 -14.43
CA ALA A 412 -19.49 3.68 -13.02
C ALA A 412 -20.64 4.35 -12.25
N THR A 413 -21.29 5.35 -12.88
CA THR A 413 -22.40 6.10 -12.28
C THR A 413 -23.62 5.23 -12.02
N VAL A 414 -23.97 4.31 -12.95
CA VAL A 414 -25.11 3.39 -12.81
C VAL A 414 -24.94 2.47 -11.60
N ILE A 415 -23.72 2.03 -11.30
CA ILE A 415 -23.41 1.22 -10.12
C ILE A 415 -23.25 2.10 -8.87
N GLY A 416 -22.96 3.38 -9.04
CA GLY A 416 -22.74 4.34 -7.94
C GLY A 416 -21.33 4.25 -7.34
N LEU A 417 -20.31 4.00 -8.17
CA LEU A 417 -18.92 3.95 -7.74
C LEU A 417 -18.20 5.26 -8.08
N ASP A 418 -17.53 5.84 -7.07
CA ASP A 418 -16.70 7.04 -7.24
C ASP A 418 -15.38 6.73 -7.96
N VAL A 419 -14.79 5.57 -7.66
CA VAL A 419 -13.59 5.05 -8.32
C VAL A 419 -13.89 3.64 -8.81
N ALA A 420 -13.87 3.45 -10.13
CA ALA A 420 -14.29 2.21 -10.76
C ALA A 420 -13.30 1.74 -11.82
N GLY A 421 -13.02 0.45 -11.84
CA GLY A 421 -12.36 -0.21 -12.97
C GLY A 421 -13.40 -0.86 -13.86
N ILE A 422 -13.56 -0.37 -15.08
CA ILE A 422 -14.49 -0.92 -16.08
C ILE A 422 -13.69 -1.84 -16.99
N ASP A 423 -14.03 -3.13 -17.00
CA ASP A 423 -13.42 -4.10 -17.89
C ASP A 423 -14.22 -4.21 -19.17
N VAL A 424 -13.52 -4.04 -20.28
CA VAL A 424 -14.11 -3.99 -21.61
C VAL A 424 -13.36 -4.94 -22.52
N ILE A 425 -14.10 -5.79 -23.23
CA ILE A 425 -13.57 -6.42 -24.45
C ILE A 425 -14.02 -5.59 -25.63
N ALA A 426 -13.07 -5.14 -26.45
CA ALA A 426 -13.34 -4.40 -27.67
C ALA A 426 -12.31 -4.76 -28.75
N ALA A 427 -12.72 -4.80 -30.01
CA ALA A 427 -11.77 -4.97 -31.12
C ALA A 427 -10.73 -3.83 -31.16
N ASP A 428 -11.21 -2.59 -30.98
CA ASP A 428 -10.42 -1.36 -30.98
C ASP A 428 -11.08 -0.33 -30.06
N ILE A 429 -10.34 0.15 -29.05
CA ILE A 429 -10.86 1.13 -28.09
C ILE A 429 -10.97 2.55 -28.66
N SER A 430 -10.34 2.80 -29.81
CA SER A 430 -10.41 4.07 -30.54
C SER A 430 -11.69 4.24 -31.36
N GLN A 431 -12.51 3.19 -31.45
CA GLN A 431 -13.79 3.21 -32.16
C GLN A 431 -14.97 3.18 -31.17
N PRO A 432 -16.12 3.78 -31.51
CA PRO A 432 -17.31 3.73 -30.65
C PRO A 432 -17.74 2.29 -30.31
N MET A 433 -17.95 2.04 -29.02
CA MET A 433 -18.41 0.76 -28.50
C MET A 433 -19.90 0.56 -28.76
N THR A 434 -20.25 -0.56 -29.38
CA THR A 434 -21.61 -1.00 -29.64
C THR A 434 -21.73 -2.47 -29.24
N ALA A 435 -22.95 -2.97 -29.07
CA ALA A 435 -23.20 -4.39 -28.78
C ALA A 435 -22.61 -5.37 -29.80
N LYS A 436 -22.21 -4.90 -31.00
CA LYS A 436 -21.61 -5.73 -32.06
C LYS A 436 -20.09 -5.87 -31.97
N ASN A 437 -19.39 -4.88 -31.42
CA ASN A 437 -17.92 -4.80 -31.47
C ASN A 437 -17.25 -4.69 -30.10
N ALA A 438 -18.02 -4.50 -29.03
CA ALA A 438 -17.50 -4.39 -27.68
C ALA A 438 -18.55 -4.72 -26.62
N ALA A 439 -18.08 -5.05 -25.41
CA ALA A 439 -18.95 -5.20 -24.26
C ALA A 439 -18.21 -4.90 -22.95
N VAL A 440 -18.91 -4.29 -22.01
CA VAL A 440 -18.50 -4.20 -20.60
C VAL A 440 -18.70 -5.58 -19.97
N ILE A 441 -17.61 -6.16 -19.49
CA ILE A 441 -17.58 -7.49 -18.89
C ILE A 441 -17.88 -7.44 -17.40
N GLU A 442 -17.27 -6.49 -16.71
CA GLU A 442 -17.39 -6.30 -15.26
C GLU A 442 -17.09 -4.83 -14.89
N VAL A 443 -17.64 -4.41 -13.75
CA VAL A 443 -17.38 -3.12 -13.12
C VAL A 443 -16.87 -3.41 -11.72
N ASN A 444 -15.64 -3.00 -11.45
CA ASN A 444 -14.93 -3.35 -10.23
C ASN A 444 -14.79 -2.14 -9.30
N ALA A 445 -15.24 -2.29 -8.06
CA ALA A 445 -14.88 -1.41 -6.96
C ALA A 445 -13.41 -1.64 -6.53
N ALA A 446 -12.78 -0.62 -5.95
CA ALA A 446 -11.38 -0.66 -5.49
C ALA A 446 -10.40 -1.19 -6.57
N PRO A 447 -10.40 -0.63 -7.80
CA PRO A 447 -9.56 -1.13 -8.89
C PRO A 447 -8.06 -1.04 -8.55
N GLY A 448 -7.29 -2.04 -9.01
CA GLY A 448 -5.84 -2.02 -8.91
C GLY A 448 -5.23 -0.94 -9.81
N LEU A 449 -4.38 -0.08 -9.27
CA LEU A 449 -3.83 1.08 -9.98
C LEU A 449 -2.50 0.80 -10.70
N ARG A 450 -1.82 -0.30 -10.33
CA ARG A 450 -0.46 -0.61 -10.80
C ARG A 450 -0.31 -0.55 -12.32
N MET A 451 -1.29 -1.07 -13.06
CA MET A 451 -1.27 -1.10 -14.52
C MET A 451 -1.34 0.30 -15.16
N HIS A 452 -1.89 1.29 -14.46
CA HIS A 452 -1.97 2.67 -14.92
C HIS A 452 -0.77 3.48 -14.43
N LEU A 453 -0.29 3.21 -13.20
CA LEU A 453 0.87 3.88 -12.62
C LEU A 453 2.19 3.52 -13.33
N SER A 454 2.35 2.24 -13.70
CA SER A 454 3.59 1.71 -14.27
C SER A 454 3.28 0.63 -15.31
N PRO A 455 2.69 0.99 -16.46
CA PRO A 455 2.45 0.05 -17.56
C PRO A 455 3.78 -0.48 -18.12
N THR A 456 3.74 -1.66 -18.72
CA THR A 456 4.90 -2.27 -19.40
C THR A 456 5.23 -1.54 -20.70
N GLU A 457 4.21 -1.05 -21.39
CA GLU A 457 4.31 -0.28 -22.63
C GLU A 457 3.53 1.05 -22.49
N GLY A 458 4.08 2.15 -22.99
CA GLY A 458 3.42 3.47 -22.92
C GLY A 458 3.76 4.27 -21.65
N GLN A 459 2.93 5.26 -21.32
CA GLN A 459 3.21 6.25 -20.27
C GLN A 459 2.45 5.93 -18.98
N GLY A 460 3.16 5.93 -17.84
CA GLY A 460 2.54 5.88 -16.52
C GLY A 460 1.72 7.14 -16.22
N ARG A 461 0.53 6.95 -15.63
CA ARG A 461 -0.43 8.00 -15.26
C ARG A 461 -0.48 8.12 -13.75
N ASN A 462 -0.40 9.34 -13.22
CA ASN A 462 -0.54 9.59 -11.78
C ASN A 462 -2.01 9.55 -11.34
N VAL A 463 -2.64 8.38 -11.47
CA VAL A 463 -4.05 8.18 -11.11
C VAL A 463 -4.33 8.30 -9.60
N ALA A 464 -3.27 8.25 -8.78
CA ALA A 464 -3.35 8.57 -7.36
C ALA A 464 -3.67 10.06 -7.13
N ALA A 465 -3.14 10.96 -7.97
CA ALA A 465 -3.50 12.37 -7.96
C ALA A 465 -4.97 12.57 -8.31
N ASP A 466 -5.46 11.93 -9.36
CA ASP A 466 -6.87 12.03 -9.77
C ASP A 466 -7.82 11.61 -8.63
N ILE A 467 -7.50 10.54 -7.90
CA ILE A 467 -8.29 10.09 -6.73
C ILE A 467 -8.25 11.13 -5.61
N LEU A 468 -7.09 11.71 -5.31
CA LEU A 468 -6.99 12.73 -4.26
C LEU A 468 -7.63 14.06 -4.67
N ASP A 469 -7.62 14.42 -5.96
CA ASP A 469 -8.33 15.59 -6.49
C ASP A 469 -9.85 15.40 -6.38
N PHE A 470 -10.34 14.18 -6.61
CA PHE A 470 -11.75 13.86 -6.37
C PHE A 470 -12.12 13.94 -4.88
N MET A 471 -11.27 13.39 -4.00
CA MET A 471 -11.50 13.44 -2.55
C MET A 471 -11.38 14.85 -1.97
N TYR A 472 -10.44 15.64 -2.48
CA TYR A 472 -10.18 17.02 -2.08
C TYR A 472 -10.18 17.93 -3.32
N PRO A 473 -11.35 18.38 -3.78
CA PRO A 473 -11.47 19.28 -4.93
C PRO A 473 -10.65 20.54 -4.73
N GLU A 474 -10.19 21.14 -5.83
CA GLU A 474 -9.37 22.34 -5.81
C GLU A 474 -9.98 23.45 -4.93
N GLY A 475 -9.16 24.02 -4.04
CA GLY A 475 -9.57 25.02 -3.06
C GLY A 475 -10.18 24.44 -1.77
N THR A 476 -10.38 23.12 -1.68
CA THR A 476 -10.86 22.46 -0.45
C THR A 476 -9.67 22.10 0.44
N PRO A 477 -9.62 22.57 1.70
CA PRO A 477 -8.58 22.15 2.63
C PRO A 477 -8.67 20.66 2.94
N ALA A 478 -7.53 20.01 3.11
CA ALA A 478 -7.47 18.63 3.62
C ALA A 478 -7.37 18.57 5.14
N SER A 479 -7.15 19.70 5.81
CA SER A 479 -7.00 19.76 7.27
C SER A 479 -7.57 21.05 7.81
N ILE A 480 -8.11 20.94 9.02
CA ILE A 480 -8.50 22.10 9.82
C ILE A 480 -7.28 22.89 10.27
N PRO A 481 -7.43 24.19 10.60
CA PRO A 481 -6.39 24.95 11.25
C PRO A 481 -6.00 24.32 12.59
N VAL A 482 -4.70 24.16 12.83
CA VAL A 482 -4.12 23.62 14.06
C VAL A 482 -3.22 24.66 14.69
N VAL A 483 -3.59 25.10 15.89
CA VAL A 483 -2.75 25.94 16.75
C VAL A 483 -2.21 25.07 17.87
N SER A 484 -0.89 25.05 18.05
CA SER A 484 -0.25 24.33 19.15
C SER A 484 0.38 25.28 20.15
N VAL A 485 0.11 25.08 21.43
CA VAL A 485 0.60 25.92 22.54
C VAL A 485 1.47 25.07 23.46
N THR A 486 2.72 25.47 23.63
CA THR A 486 3.70 24.84 24.53
C THR A 486 4.46 25.87 25.36
N GLY A 487 5.30 25.41 26.29
CA GLY A 487 6.06 26.21 27.23
C GLY A 487 5.80 25.82 28.69
N THR A 488 6.25 26.64 29.63
CA THR A 488 6.19 26.29 31.05
C THR A 488 4.88 26.77 31.70
N ASN A 489 4.66 28.08 31.77
CA ASN A 489 3.57 28.70 32.53
C ASN A 489 2.57 29.43 31.63
N GLY A 490 1.27 29.37 31.96
CA GLY A 490 0.22 30.12 31.25
C GLY A 490 -0.30 29.47 29.95
N LYS A 491 0.18 28.27 29.60
CA LYS A 491 -0.29 27.49 28.44
C LYS A 491 -1.82 27.37 28.39
N THR A 492 -2.43 26.82 29.44
CA THR A 492 -3.89 26.61 29.51
C THR A 492 -4.68 27.90 29.34
N THR A 493 -4.20 29.03 29.88
CA THR A 493 -4.86 30.34 29.73
C THR A 493 -4.83 30.78 28.27
N VAL A 494 -3.66 30.70 27.62
CA VAL A 494 -3.49 31.04 26.20
C VAL A 494 -4.33 30.12 25.31
N THR A 495 -4.32 28.81 25.57
CA THR A 495 -5.13 27.82 24.85
C THR A 495 -6.62 28.16 24.92
N ARG A 496 -7.14 28.48 26.12
CA ARG A 496 -8.56 28.85 26.30
C ARG A 496 -8.92 30.16 25.60
N LEU A 497 -8.02 31.15 25.64
CA LEU A 497 -8.23 32.43 24.94
C LEU A 497 -8.29 32.23 23.43
N LEU A 498 -7.36 31.46 22.86
CA LEU A 498 -7.32 31.17 21.41
C LEU A 498 -8.55 30.37 20.97
N GLN A 499 -8.95 29.37 21.76
CA GLN A 499 -10.17 28.61 21.51
C GLN A 499 -11.39 29.53 21.47
N HIS A 500 -11.51 30.46 22.43
CA HIS A 500 -12.61 31.42 22.47
C HIS A 500 -12.62 32.32 21.24
N VAL A 501 -11.48 32.89 20.87
CA VAL A 501 -11.34 33.77 19.69
C VAL A 501 -11.71 33.03 18.41
N LEU A 502 -11.22 31.79 18.22
CA LEU A 502 -11.57 30.99 17.04
C LEU A 502 -13.06 30.64 17.02
N ALA A 503 -13.67 30.35 18.16
CA ALA A 503 -15.11 30.08 18.25
C ALA A 503 -15.97 31.28 17.87
N LEU A 504 -15.50 32.53 18.08
CA LEU A 504 -16.21 33.74 17.63
C LEU A 504 -16.32 33.84 16.10
N SER A 505 -15.49 33.11 15.35
CA SER A 505 -15.62 33.02 13.88
C SER A 505 -16.74 32.08 13.41
N GLY A 506 -17.51 31.50 14.33
CA GLY A 506 -18.59 30.56 14.05
C GLY A 506 -18.16 29.10 13.92
N LYS A 507 -16.85 28.83 13.99
CA LYS A 507 -16.28 27.47 13.89
C LYS A 507 -16.49 26.66 15.17
N LYS A 508 -16.78 25.37 15.03
CA LYS A 508 -16.76 24.40 16.12
C LYS A 508 -15.32 24.00 16.44
N THR A 509 -14.77 24.59 17.49
CA THR A 509 -13.37 24.38 17.89
C THR A 509 -13.18 23.11 18.73
N GLY A 510 -12.07 22.42 18.57
CA GLY A 510 -11.61 21.38 19.49
C GLY A 510 -10.40 21.86 20.28
N MET A 511 -10.35 21.55 21.57
CA MET A 511 -9.28 22.03 22.45
C MET A 511 -8.79 20.93 23.39
N THR A 512 -7.46 20.85 23.56
CA THR A 512 -6.84 20.08 24.64
C THR A 512 -6.12 21.00 25.61
N CYS A 513 -6.23 20.72 26.92
CA CYS A 513 -5.55 21.48 27.96
C CYS A 513 -5.35 20.63 29.23
N SER A 514 -4.63 21.15 30.22
CA SER A 514 -4.40 20.46 31.50
C SER A 514 -5.66 20.16 32.32
N SER A 515 -6.80 20.77 31.98
CA SER A 515 -8.08 20.51 32.66
C SER A 515 -8.99 19.55 31.90
N GLY A 516 -8.72 19.29 30.63
CA GLY A 516 -9.50 18.35 29.83
C GLY A 516 -9.43 18.57 28.32
N THR A 517 -10.22 17.77 27.62
CA THR A 517 -10.49 17.86 26.18
C THR A 517 -11.90 18.38 25.97
N TYR A 518 -12.05 19.33 25.04
CA TYR A 518 -13.30 20.04 24.78
C TYR A 518 -13.63 20.08 23.29
N ILE A 519 -14.91 19.97 22.96
CA ILE A 519 -15.46 20.20 21.61
C ILE A 519 -16.54 21.28 21.74
N GLY A 520 -16.31 22.42 21.09
CA GLY A 520 -17.06 23.64 21.35
C GLY A 520 -16.97 24.02 22.83
N LYS A 521 -18.11 24.03 23.52
CA LYS A 521 -18.20 24.30 24.97
C LYS A 521 -18.27 23.04 25.83
N GLU A 522 -18.41 21.87 25.21
CA GLU A 522 -18.61 20.60 25.91
C GLU A 522 -17.27 20.00 26.32
N CYS A 523 -17.15 19.57 27.57
CA CYS A 523 -15.99 18.83 28.08
C CYS A 523 -16.22 17.33 27.89
N ILE A 524 -15.55 16.74 26.90
CA ILE A 524 -15.71 15.32 26.56
C ILE A 524 -14.81 14.40 27.42
N ALA A 525 -13.74 14.95 28.00
CA ALA A 525 -12.88 14.23 28.93
C ALA A 525 -12.22 15.22 29.90
N ARG A 526 -12.29 14.93 31.21
CA ARG A 526 -11.63 15.73 32.26
C ARG A 526 -10.26 15.14 32.60
N GLY A 527 -9.31 16.00 32.99
CA GLY A 527 -7.96 15.60 33.39
C GLY A 527 -6.86 16.27 32.57
N ASP A 528 -5.60 15.93 32.85
CA ASP A 528 -4.47 16.43 32.08
C ASP A 528 -4.40 15.77 30.70
N ASN A 529 -4.91 16.49 29.70
CA ASN A 529 -5.06 16.00 28.34
C ASN A 529 -4.10 16.70 27.37
N THR A 530 -2.91 17.08 27.84
CA THR A 530 -1.91 17.82 27.05
C THR A 530 -1.00 16.92 26.18
N GLY A 531 -1.32 15.63 26.09
CA GLY A 531 -0.53 14.63 25.38
C GLY A 531 -1.00 14.32 23.94
N PRO A 532 -0.18 13.59 23.15
CA PRO A 532 -0.47 13.26 21.76
C PRO A 532 -1.76 12.47 21.53
N LEU A 533 -2.17 11.62 22.48
CA LEU A 533 -3.43 10.86 22.38
C LEU A 533 -4.64 11.79 22.39
N SER A 534 -4.65 12.77 23.28
CA SER A 534 -5.74 13.74 23.39
C SER A 534 -5.78 14.66 22.18
N ALA A 535 -4.63 15.09 21.67
CA ALA A 535 -4.54 15.83 20.41
C ALA A 535 -5.18 15.04 19.25
N LYS A 536 -4.85 13.75 19.12
CA LYS A 536 -5.45 12.86 18.12
C LYS A 536 -6.97 12.74 18.28
N SER A 537 -7.50 12.75 19.51
CA SER A 537 -8.96 12.70 19.74
C SER A 537 -9.70 13.92 19.17
N ILE A 538 -9.06 15.08 19.14
CA ILE A 538 -9.59 16.31 18.53
C ILE A 538 -9.39 16.29 17.01
N LEU A 539 -8.17 16.00 16.55
CA LEU A 539 -7.81 16.02 15.14
C LEU A 539 -8.55 14.97 14.31
N TYR A 540 -9.02 13.89 14.93
CA TYR A 540 -9.76 12.81 14.28
C TYR A 540 -11.25 12.84 14.61
N ASN A 541 -11.77 14.01 15.00
CA ASN A 541 -13.18 14.24 15.19
C ASN A 541 -13.75 15.11 14.07
N ARG A 542 -14.71 14.56 13.31
CA ARG A 542 -15.35 15.23 12.16
C ARG A 542 -16.11 16.51 12.51
N GLU A 543 -16.47 16.71 13.76
CA GLU A 543 -17.20 17.91 14.19
C GLU A 543 -16.27 19.11 14.41
N VAL A 544 -14.96 18.90 14.48
CA VAL A 544 -13.99 19.96 14.76
C VAL A 544 -13.59 20.65 13.46
N GLU A 545 -13.72 21.98 13.43
CA GLU A 545 -13.38 22.84 12.29
C GLU A 545 -12.10 23.67 12.52
N ALA A 546 -11.59 23.70 13.75
CA ALA A 546 -10.30 24.28 14.14
C ALA A 546 -9.82 23.68 15.48
N ALA A 547 -8.53 23.40 15.61
CA ALA A 547 -7.94 22.78 16.80
C ALA A 547 -7.00 23.74 17.53
N VAL A 548 -7.12 23.82 18.87
CA VAL A 548 -6.16 24.49 19.76
C VAL A 548 -5.62 23.48 20.76
N LEU A 549 -4.38 23.08 20.56
CA LEU A 549 -3.77 21.96 21.23
C LEU A 549 -2.73 22.45 22.23
N GLU A 550 -3.04 22.38 23.52
CA GLU A 550 -2.00 22.47 24.53
C GLU A 550 -1.13 21.20 24.46
N THR A 551 0.15 21.39 24.16
CA THR A 551 1.10 20.31 23.94
C THR A 551 2.17 20.36 25.03
N ALA A 552 2.09 19.48 26.02
CA ALA A 552 3.05 19.46 27.11
C ALA A 552 4.36 18.78 26.70
N ARG A 553 5.47 19.29 27.25
CA ARG A 553 6.82 18.75 27.08
C ARG A 553 6.90 17.23 27.29
N GLY A 554 6.32 16.72 28.38
CA GLY A 554 6.33 15.28 28.67
C GLY A 554 5.65 14.45 27.57
N GLY A 555 4.60 14.98 26.94
CA GLY A 555 3.96 14.38 25.77
C GLY A 555 4.90 14.31 24.57
N ILE A 556 5.57 15.42 24.27
CA ILE A 556 6.54 15.54 23.16
C ILE A 556 7.70 14.55 23.34
N ILE A 557 8.28 14.47 24.54
CA ILE A 557 9.41 13.58 24.81
C ILE A 557 8.99 12.11 24.80
N SER A 558 7.83 11.79 25.38
CA SER A 558 7.43 10.39 25.56
C SER A 558 6.90 9.73 24.29
N ARG A 559 6.24 10.49 23.40
CA ARG A 559 5.54 9.97 22.22
C ARG A 559 5.62 10.84 20.95
N GLY A 560 6.34 11.97 20.98
CA GLY A 560 6.39 12.92 19.88
C GLY A 560 5.16 13.83 19.82
N LEU A 561 4.95 14.48 18.68
CA LEU A 561 3.79 15.34 18.46
C LEU A 561 2.54 14.51 18.16
N GLY A 562 1.36 15.04 18.53
CA GLY A 562 0.06 14.44 18.21
C GLY A 562 -0.43 14.71 16.78
N TYR A 563 0.31 15.51 16.03
CA TYR A 563 0.02 16.03 14.69
C TYR A 563 1.30 16.04 13.86
N ASP A 564 1.18 16.16 12.52
CA ASP A 564 2.34 16.36 11.65
C ASP A 564 2.85 17.81 11.74
N LEU A 565 2.05 18.78 11.31
CA LEU A 565 2.36 20.21 11.41
C LEU A 565 1.21 20.97 12.07
N ALA A 566 1.57 22.07 12.73
CA ALA A 566 0.62 23.08 13.18
C ALA A 566 0.79 24.32 12.31
N ASP A 567 -0.31 24.98 11.96
CA ASP A 567 -0.28 26.24 11.23
C ASP A 567 0.35 27.36 12.06
N VAL A 568 0.13 27.31 13.39
CA VAL A 568 0.72 28.24 14.34
C VAL A 568 1.24 27.48 15.56
N GLY A 569 2.54 27.62 15.84
CA GLY A 569 3.15 27.17 17.10
C GLY A 569 3.38 28.36 18.02
N ILE A 570 2.93 28.26 19.27
CA ILE A 570 3.09 29.30 20.30
C ILE A 570 3.89 28.72 21.46
N ILE A 571 5.03 29.37 21.74
CA ILE A 571 5.85 29.08 22.92
C ILE A 571 5.64 30.24 23.90
N VAL A 572 4.99 29.98 25.04
CA VAL A 572 4.60 31.04 25.98
C VAL A 572 5.80 31.59 26.78
N ASN A 573 6.50 30.72 27.50
CA ASN A 573 7.73 31.01 28.23
C ASN A 573 8.48 29.69 28.46
N ILE A 574 9.78 29.81 28.70
CA ILE A 574 10.69 28.72 29.04
C ILE A 574 11.32 29.11 30.38
N SER A 575 10.88 28.47 31.46
CA SER A 575 11.46 28.62 32.81
C SER A 575 11.99 27.28 33.32
N GLU A 576 12.90 27.33 34.30
CA GLU A 576 13.57 26.19 34.95
C GLU A 576 12.63 25.29 35.79
N ASP A 577 11.37 25.11 35.39
CA ASP A 577 10.52 24.08 35.99
C ASP A 577 10.74 22.73 35.30
N HIS A 578 10.56 21.65 36.06
CA HIS A 578 10.61 20.27 35.57
C HIS A 578 11.97 19.80 35.02
N LEU A 579 13.08 20.45 35.40
CA LEU A 579 14.43 19.95 35.15
C LEU A 579 14.67 18.62 35.88
N GLY A 580 15.49 17.74 35.30
CA GLY A 580 15.79 16.40 35.83
C GLY A 580 14.74 15.32 35.52
N LEU A 581 13.69 15.66 34.76
CA LEU A 581 12.64 14.73 34.32
C LEU A 581 12.76 14.44 32.83
N ASP A 582 12.51 13.19 32.44
CA ASP A 582 12.51 12.71 31.05
C ASP A 582 13.80 12.99 30.24
N GLY A 583 14.93 13.15 30.92
CA GLY A 583 16.24 13.39 30.30
C GLY A 583 16.52 14.85 29.93
N VAL A 584 15.69 15.79 30.37
CA VAL A 584 15.92 17.24 30.24
C VAL A 584 16.57 17.76 31.51
N ASN A 585 17.87 18.06 31.45
CA ASN A 585 18.66 18.42 32.63
C ASN A 585 19.02 19.91 32.67
N THR A 586 18.96 20.60 31.54
CA THR A 586 19.29 22.02 31.42
C THR A 586 18.16 22.81 30.79
N LEU A 587 18.15 24.14 30.99
CA LEU A 587 17.24 25.04 30.29
C LEU A 587 17.46 24.99 28.76
N GLN A 588 18.70 24.75 28.33
CA GLN A 588 19.06 24.62 26.92
C GLN A 588 18.51 23.33 26.28
N ASP A 589 18.35 22.26 27.06
CA ASP A 589 17.65 21.05 26.59
C ASP A 589 16.14 21.27 26.43
N LEU A 590 15.59 22.29 27.12
CA LEU A 590 14.16 22.61 27.13
C LEU A 590 13.76 23.63 26.05
N ALA A 591 14.70 24.47 25.61
CA ALA A 591 14.55 25.45 24.53
C ALA A 591 14.80 24.82 23.16
#